data_AF-A0A095V129-F1
#
_entry.id   AF-A0A095V129-F1
#
_cell.length_a   1.000
_cell.length_b   1.000
_cell.length_c   1.000
_cell.angle_alpha   90.00
_cell.angle_beta   90.00
_cell.angle_gamma   90.00
#
_symmetry.space_group_name_H-M   'P 1'
#
loop_
_entity.id
_entity.type
_entity.pdbx_description
1 polymer ?
#
loop_
_entity_poly.entity_id
_entity_poly.type
_entity_poly.pdbx_seq_one_letter_code
_entity_poly.pdbx_strand_id
1 'polypeptide(L)'
;MNVKNFIVAGIVGGIADFLLGFLFYGFLFKENFATGGKENMTLIFLGCMTFGFFVSYIFNQWAGISTAVSGLKGGAIIGFFIGLHGNFFMNAMNATPDYKLIGLDMIIMIVMSGIVGAIVGLVIDKMK
;
A
#
# COMPACT_ATOMS: atom_id res chain seq x y z
N MET A 1 19.02 11.18 2.22
CA MET A 1 18.33 10.48 1.12
C MET A 1 18.93 10.82 -0.23
N ASN A 2 19.08 9.84 -1.12
CA ASN A 2 19.35 10.09 -2.54
C ASN A 2 18.02 10.40 -3.25
N VAL A 3 17.89 11.59 -3.85
CA VAL A 3 16.64 12.07 -4.47
C VAL A 3 16.21 11.18 -5.64
N LYS A 4 17.17 10.68 -6.43
CA LYS A 4 16.88 9.74 -7.52
C LYS A 4 16.28 8.45 -6.97
N ASN A 5 16.86 7.93 -5.88
CA ASN A 5 16.35 6.69 -5.27
C ASN A 5 14.94 6.88 -4.74
N PHE A 6 14.68 8.01 -4.09
CA PHE A 6 13.36 8.37 -3.60
C PHE A 6 12.31 8.43 -4.72
N ILE A 7 12.59 9.20 -5.78
CA ILE A 7 11.64 9.42 -6.87
C ILE A 7 11.35 8.11 -7.62
N VAL A 8 12.40 7.40 -8.03
CA VAL A 8 12.24 6.17 -8.84
C VAL A 8 11.57 5.07 -8.02
N ALA A 9 12.03 4.82 -6.79
CA ALA A 9 11.41 3.80 -5.95
C ALA A 9 9.97 4.18 -5.57
N GLY A 10 9.69 5.46 -5.36
CA GLY A 10 8.33 5.95 -5.08
C GLY A 10 7.36 5.73 -6.24
N ILE A 11 7.77 6.07 -7.47
CA ILE A 11 6.97 5.83 -8.68
C ILE A 11 6.70 4.34 -8.87
N VAL A 12 7.74 3.51 -8.80
CA VAL A 12 7.59 2.06 -8.99
C VAL A 12 6.71 1.45 -7.90
N GLY A 13 6.88 1.89 -6.64
CA GLY A 13 6.02 1.49 -5.53
C GLY A 13 4.56 1.87 -5.74
N GLY A 14 4.29 3.09 -6.21
CA GLY A 14 2.92 3.55 -6.44
C GLY A 14 2.22 2.84 -7.59
N ILE A 15 2.94 2.56 -8.69
CA ILE A 15 2.42 1.74 -9.79
C ILE A 15 2.14 0.32 -9.32
N ALA A 16 3.05 -0.28 -8.55
CA ALA A 16 2.85 -1.61 -7.99
C ALA A 16 1.62 -1.66 -7.09
N ASP A 17 1.45 -0.66 -6.22
CA ASP A 17 0.30 -0.55 -5.32
C ASP A 17 -1.02 -0.44 -6.11
N PHE A 18 -1.06 0.37 -7.16
CA PHE A 18 -2.24 0.51 -8.02
C PHE A 18 -2.61 -0.81 -8.71
N LEU A 19 -1.63 -1.53 -9.26
CA LEU A 19 -1.86 -2.82 -9.91
C LEU A 19 -2.31 -3.90 -8.92
N LEU A 20 -1.74 -3.91 -7.71
CA LEU A 20 -2.16 -4.79 -6.64
C LEU A 20 -3.58 -4.44 -6.16
N GLY A 21 -3.92 -3.15 -6.05
CA GLY A 21 -5.27 -2.72 -5.71
C GLY A 21 -6.30 -3.20 -6.72
N PHE A 22 -5.97 -3.09 -8.02
CA PHE A 22 -6.79 -3.69 -9.08
C PHE A 22 -6.93 -5.21 -8.92
N LEU A 23 -5.83 -5.92 -8.66
CA LEU A 23 -5.85 -7.38 -8.49
C LEU A 23 -6.70 -7.81 -7.29
N PHE A 24 -6.47 -7.23 -6.10
CA PHE A 24 -7.13 -7.63 -4.87
C PHE A 24 -8.57 -7.13 -4.81
N TYR A 25 -8.81 -5.84 -4.99
CA TYR A 25 -10.14 -5.24 -4.83
C TYR A 25 -10.98 -5.29 -6.11
N GLY A 26 -10.35 -5.20 -7.28
CA GLY A 26 -11.06 -5.18 -8.56
C GLY A 26 -11.32 -6.57 -9.15
N PHE A 27 -10.53 -7.58 -8.80
CA PHE A 27 -10.61 -8.92 -9.38
C PHE A 27 -10.85 -10.03 -8.36
N LEU A 28 -9.93 -10.26 -7.40
CA LEU A 28 -9.98 -11.40 -6.48
C LEU A 28 -11.12 -11.31 -5.46
N PHE A 29 -11.32 -10.13 -4.86
CA PHE A 29 -12.30 -9.89 -3.81
C PHE A 29 -13.38 -8.89 -4.25
N LYS A 30 -13.63 -8.78 -5.55
CA LYS A 30 -14.57 -7.81 -6.13
C LYS A 30 -15.95 -7.85 -5.48
N GLU A 31 -16.48 -9.02 -5.19
CA GLU A 31 -17.81 -9.18 -4.59
C GLU A 31 -17.89 -8.62 -3.17
N ASN A 32 -16.78 -8.63 -2.42
CA ASN A 32 -16.70 -8.10 -1.07
C ASN A 32 -16.60 -6.56 -1.05
N PHE A 33 -16.03 -5.95 -2.11
CA PHE A 33 -15.72 -4.51 -2.18
C PHE A 33 -16.45 -3.79 -3.32
N ALA A 34 -17.48 -4.39 -3.90
CA ALA A 34 -18.17 -3.85 -5.06
C ALA A 34 -18.80 -2.48 -4.75
N THR A 35 -18.33 -1.43 -5.43
CA THR A 35 -18.81 -0.06 -5.25
C THR A 35 -19.80 0.37 -6.35
N GLY A 36 -20.17 -0.54 -7.26
CA GLY A 36 -21.13 -0.29 -8.33
C GLY A 36 -20.62 0.62 -9.45
N GLY A 37 -19.29 0.74 -9.63
CA GLY A 37 -18.70 1.53 -10.72
C GLY A 37 -18.63 3.03 -10.45
N LYS A 38 -18.79 3.47 -9.19
CA LYS A 38 -18.78 4.88 -8.78
C LYS A 38 -17.42 5.35 -8.25
N GLU A 39 -16.40 4.51 -8.35
CA GLU A 39 -15.07 4.75 -7.83
C GLU A 39 -14.36 5.85 -8.63
N ASN A 40 -13.70 6.79 -7.95
CA ASN A 40 -12.90 7.82 -8.61
C ASN A 40 -11.49 7.28 -8.89
N MET A 41 -11.27 6.76 -10.10
CA MET A 41 -9.99 6.15 -10.50
C MET A 41 -8.80 7.11 -10.39
N THR A 42 -9.00 8.41 -10.62
CA THR A 42 -7.93 9.41 -10.47
C THR A 42 -7.49 9.54 -9.03
N LEU A 43 -8.44 9.61 -8.08
CA LEU A 43 -8.11 9.69 -6.65
C LEU A 43 -7.48 8.38 -6.15
N ILE A 44 -7.91 7.24 -6.66
CA ILE A 44 -7.28 5.95 -6.34
C ILE A 44 -5.82 5.95 -6.81
N PHE A 45 -5.57 6.31 -8.07
CA PHE A 45 -4.22 6.36 -8.61
C PHE A 45 -3.33 7.33 -7.82
N LEU A 46 -3.82 8.54 -7.52
CA LEU A 46 -3.08 9.51 -6.71
C LEU A 46 -2.79 8.98 -5.30
N GLY A 47 -3.75 8.30 -4.67
CA GLY A 47 -3.57 7.64 -3.38
C GLY A 47 -2.44 6.61 -3.41
N CYS A 48 -2.42 5.73 -4.42
CA CYS A 48 -1.37 4.74 -4.61
C CYS A 48 0.00 5.40 -4.85
N MET A 49 0.05 6.47 -5.65
CA MET A 49 1.29 7.23 -5.86
C MET A 49 1.81 7.84 -4.56
N THR A 50 0.93 8.48 -3.77
CA THR A 50 1.29 9.01 -2.45
C THR A 50 1.81 7.90 -1.53
N PHE A 51 1.18 6.74 -1.53
CA PHE A 51 1.60 5.59 -0.73
C PHE A 51 3.00 5.08 -1.14
N GLY A 52 3.25 4.94 -2.44
CA GLY A 52 4.56 4.57 -2.97
C GLY A 52 5.67 5.54 -2.55
N PHE A 53 5.43 6.86 -2.68
CA PHE A 53 6.37 7.87 -2.19
C PHE A 53 6.55 7.83 -0.68
N PHE A 54 5.49 7.60 0.09
CA PHE A 54 5.55 7.50 1.54
C PHE A 54 6.45 6.34 1.99
N VAL A 55 6.24 5.14 1.44
CA VAL A 55 7.09 3.97 1.72
C VAL A 55 8.54 4.23 1.30
N SER A 56 8.76 4.80 0.10
CA SER A 56 10.09 5.17 -0.40
C SER A 56 10.81 6.16 0.51
N TYR A 57 10.10 7.16 1.03
CA TYR A 57 10.64 8.16 1.95
C TYR A 57 11.07 7.52 3.27
N ILE A 58 10.20 6.70 3.89
CA ILE A 58 10.54 5.98 5.12
C ILE A 58 11.80 5.14 4.91
N PHE A 59 11.89 4.39 3.81
CA PHE A 59 13.01 3.49 3.58
C PHE A 59 14.32 4.24 3.33
N ASN A 60 14.30 5.31 2.53
CA ASN A 60 15.49 6.07 2.20
C ASN A 60 15.96 7.02 3.33
N GLN A 61 15.02 7.66 4.04
CA GLN A 61 15.34 8.78 4.93
C GLN A 61 15.29 8.41 6.42
N TRP A 62 14.40 7.50 6.83
CA TRP A 62 14.22 7.18 8.25
C TRP A 62 14.82 5.84 8.65
N ALA A 63 14.66 4.80 7.82
CA ALA A 63 14.97 3.42 8.20
C ALA A 63 16.25 2.86 7.56
N GLY A 64 16.75 3.44 6.47
CA GLY A 64 17.89 2.89 5.71
C GLY A 64 17.60 1.53 5.04
N ILE A 65 16.32 1.22 4.79
CA ILE A 65 15.87 -0.03 4.18
C ILE A 65 16.23 -0.03 2.69
N SER A 66 16.79 -1.14 2.23
CA SER A 66 17.37 -1.23 0.89
C SER A 66 17.55 -2.66 0.41
N THR A 67 16.75 -3.61 0.89
CA THR A 67 16.70 -4.97 0.35
C THR A 67 15.25 -5.43 0.23
N ALA A 68 14.97 -6.40 -0.63
CA ALA A 68 13.62 -6.97 -0.80
C ALA A 68 13.02 -7.44 0.53
N VAL A 69 13.81 -8.19 1.31
CA VAL A 69 13.32 -8.86 2.53
C VAL A 69 13.07 -7.85 3.65
N SER A 70 13.97 -6.88 3.81
CA SER A 70 13.76 -5.79 4.79
C SER A 70 12.59 -4.89 4.36
N GLY A 71 12.47 -4.63 3.05
CA GLY A 71 11.35 -3.91 2.45
C GLY A 71 10.02 -4.62 2.64
N LEU A 72 9.97 -5.94 2.48
CA LEU A 72 8.76 -6.73 2.69
C LEU A 72 8.27 -6.63 4.14
N LYS A 73 9.18 -6.76 5.10
CA LYS A 73 8.85 -6.64 6.53
C LYS A 73 8.40 -5.21 6.88
N GLY A 74 9.16 -4.21 6.42
CA GLY A 74 8.84 -2.79 6.64
C GLY A 74 7.49 -2.42 6.03
N GLY A 75 7.25 -2.84 4.79
CA GLY A 75 6.00 -2.65 4.08
C GLY A 75 4.83 -3.32 4.79
N ALA A 76 4.95 -4.58 5.21
CA ALA A 76 3.89 -5.27 5.95
C ALA A 76 3.50 -4.54 7.26
N ILE A 77 4.49 -4.01 7.99
CA ILE A 77 4.24 -3.22 9.22
C ILE A 77 3.53 -1.90 8.89
N ILE A 78 3.97 -1.21 7.84
CA ILE A 78 3.31 0.03 7.37
C ILE A 78 1.85 -0.25 7.00
N GLY A 79 1.62 -1.33 6.24
CA GLY A 79 0.28 -1.76 5.81
C GLY A 79 -0.62 -2.14 6.97
N PHE A 80 -0.08 -2.79 7.99
CA PHE A 80 -0.81 -3.09 9.22
C PHE A 80 -1.33 -1.81 9.90
N PHE A 81 -0.47 -0.83 10.15
CA PHE A 81 -0.90 0.40 10.85
C PHE A 81 -1.80 1.28 9.99
N ILE A 82 -1.50 1.44 8.70
CA ILE A 82 -2.34 2.24 7.79
C ILE A 82 -3.69 1.56 7.55
N GLY A 83 -3.71 0.22 7.41
CA GLY A 83 -4.93 -0.56 7.30
C GLY A 83 -5.82 -0.40 8.52
N LEU A 84 -5.26 -0.50 9.74
CA LEU A 84 -6.02 -0.28 10.97
C LEU A 84 -6.60 1.12 11.05
N HIS A 85 -5.76 2.13 10.80
CA HIS A 85 -6.18 3.52 10.77
C HIS A 85 -7.34 3.72 9.78
N GLY A 86 -7.17 3.29 8.53
CA GLY A 86 -8.18 3.42 7.48
C GLY A 86 -9.50 2.74 7.85
N ASN A 87 -9.43 1.49 8.30
CA ASN A 87 -10.64 0.73 8.67
C ASN A 87 -11.38 1.35 9.85
N PHE A 88 -10.68 1.79 10.90
CA PHE A 88 -11.31 2.40 12.07
C PHE A 88 -12.00 3.70 11.73
N PHE A 89 -11.36 4.59 10.95
CA PHE A 89 -11.98 5.85 10.57
C PHE A 89 -13.11 5.67 9.55
N MET A 90 -12.95 4.78 8.57
CA MET A 90 -13.99 4.51 7.56
C MET A 90 -15.26 3.94 8.20
N ASN A 91 -15.11 3.11 9.23
CA ASN A 91 -16.24 2.47 9.90
C ASN A 91 -16.74 3.21 11.15
N ALA A 92 -16.13 4.34 11.52
CA ALA A 92 -16.47 5.05 12.77
C ALA A 92 -17.94 5.47 12.84
N MET A 93 -18.55 5.81 11.70
CA MET A 93 -19.94 6.26 11.61
C MET A 93 -20.93 5.15 11.26
N ASN A 94 -20.44 3.91 11.04
CA ASN A 94 -21.29 2.78 10.72
C ASN A 94 -21.88 2.21 12.02
N ALA A 95 -23.21 2.28 12.17
CA ALA A 95 -23.89 1.74 13.36
C ALA A 95 -23.68 0.22 13.55
N THR A 96 -23.40 -0.50 12.46
CA THR A 96 -23.11 -1.94 12.46
C THR A 96 -21.92 -2.24 11.54
N PRO A 97 -20.67 -2.09 12.03
CA PRO A 97 -19.49 -2.41 11.23
C PRO A 97 -19.41 -3.89 10.87
N ASP A 98 -19.05 -4.20 9.61
CA ASP A 98 -18.76 -5.57 9.20
C ASP A 98 -17.31 -5.92 9.57
N TYR A 99 -17.13 -6.51 10.76
CA TYR A 99 -15.81 -6.93 11.24
C TYR A 99 -15.16 -8.03 10.40
N LYS A 100 -15.94 -8.80 9.63
CA LYS A 100 -15.41 -9.83 8.74
C LYS A 100 -14.77 -9.17 7.53
N LEU A 101 -15.42 -8.16 6.96
CA LEU A 101 -14.88 -7.37 5.86
C LEU A 101 -13.66 -6.56 6.29
N ILE A 102 -13.69 -5.95 7.49
CA ILE A 102 -12.53 -5.27 8.09
C ILE A 102 -11.35 -6.24 8.22
N GLY A 103 -11.58 -7.44 8.74
CA GLY A 103 -10.54 -8.46 8.88
C GLY A 103 -9.93 -8.89 7.54
N LEU A 104 -10.76 -9.03 6.50
CA LEU A 104 -10.30 -9.33 5.15
C LEU A 104 -9.46 -8.18 4.57
N ASP A 105 -9.95 -6.95 4.67
CA ASP A 105 -9.23 -5.77 4.18
C ASP A 105 -7.88 -5.60 4.87
N MET A 106 -7.81 -5.82 6.18
CA MET A 106 -6.57 -5.81 6.95
C MET A 106 -5.52 -6.78 6.39
N ILE A 107 -5.92 -8.02 6.05
CA ILE A 107 -5.01 -9.01 5.47
C ILE A 107 -4.53 -8.54 4.09
N ILE A 108 -5.44 -8.03 3.26
CA ILE A 108 -5.12 -7.50 1.93
C ILE A 108 -4.11 -6.36 2.05
N MET A 109 -4.34 -5.39 2.94
CA MET A 109 -3.45 -4.24 3.17
C MET A 109 -2.05 -4.66 3.62
N ILE A 110 -1.92 -5.64 4.52
CA ILE A 110 -0.62 -6.15 4.97
C ILE A 110 0.13 -6.81 3.80
N VAL A 111 -0.56 -7.66 3.03
CA VAL A 111 0.05 -8.38 1.90
C VAL A 111 0.45 -7.43 0.80
N MET A 112 -0.45 -6.54 0.36
CA MET A 112 -0.19 -5.56 -0.68
C MET A 112 0.97 -4.64 -0.29
N SER A 113 0.89 -4.01 0.89
CA SER A 113 1.94 -3.12 1.37
C SER A 113 3.28 -3.85 1.56
N GLY A 114 3.25 -5.12 1.97
CA GLY A 114 4.44 -5.96 2.02
C GLY A 114 5.09 -6.14 0.65
N ILE A 115 4.30 -6.42 -0.40
CA ILE A 115 4.80 -6.56 -1.76
C ILE A 115 5.34 -5.22 -2.28
N VAL A 116 4.61 -4.12 -2.06
CA VAL A 116 5.07 -2.76 -2.41
C VAL A 116 6.39 -2.44 -1.72
N GLY A 117 6.50 -2.72 -0.42
CA GLY A 117 7.74 -2.55 0.34
C GLY A 117 8.88 -3.40 -0.21
N ALA A 118 8.63 -4.65 -0.58
CA ALA A 118 9.65 -5.51 -1.19
C ALA A 118 10.18 -4.91 -2.51
N ILE A 119 9.28 -4.41 -3.35
CA ILE A 119 9.61 -3.77 -4.63
C ILE A 119 10.41 -2.49 -4.40
N VAL A 120 9.95 -1.61 -3.51
CA VAL A 120 10.64 -0.36 -3.17
C VAL A 120 12.05 -0.65 -2.63
N GLY A 121 12.17 -1.62 -1.71
CA GLY A 121 13.46 -2.03 -1.14
C GLY A 121 14.42 -2.58 -2.21
N LEU A 122 13.93 -3.40 -3.15
CA LEU A 122 14.70 -3.90 -4.29
C LEU A 122 15.17 -2.78 -5.23
N VAL A 123 14.29 -1.83 -5.53
CA VAL A 123 14.60 -0.72 -6.43
C VAL A 123 15.68 0.17 -5.81
N ILE A 124 15.56 0.48 -4.50
CA ILE A 124 16.59 1.22 -3.76
C ILE A 124 17.94 0.49 -3.81
N ASP A 125 17.95 -0.83 -3.60
CA ASP A 125 19.18 -1.64 -3.64
C ASP A 125 19.94 -1.52 -4.96
N LYS A 126 19.21 -1.65 -6.08
CA LYS A 126 19.76 -1.59 -7.43
C LYS A 126 20.27 -0.22 -7.85
N MET A 127 19.95 0.83 -7.09
CA MET A 127 20.35 2.21 -7.37
C MET A 127 21.35 2.79 -6.36
N LYS A 128 21.97 1.93 -5.54
CA LYS A 128 23.12 2.31 -4.73
C LYS A 128 24.41 2.27 -5.57
#